data_AF-A0A2S8FCE3-F1
#
_entry.id   AF-A0A2S8FCE3-F1
#
_cell.length_a   1.000
_cell.length_b   1.000
_cell.length_c   1.000
_cell.angle_alpha   90.00
_cell.angle_beta   90.00
_cell.angle_gamma   90.00
#
_symmetry.space_group_name_H-M   'P 1'
#
loop_
_entity.id
_entity.type
_entity.pdbx_description
1 polymer ?
#
loop_
_entity_poly.entity_id
_entity_poly.type
_entity_poly.pdbx_seq_one_letter_code
_entity_poly.pdbx_strand_id
1 'polypeptide(L)'
;MKEKILDVAEKLVQDRGLNAVSFQDLANAVGLRKASIFHYFPNKEAVARALIERCGSKHGPEYAAVVESDVPAPEKLRRLAGIFENGLRNHRPCLLAALGSGINTLPEVAVQELGETARGAVARFALVFQQGRDEGTLQFSGVPLDAATGFFAMLQGLQVLVRASGDTSAFLSAANAYIDSISLT
;
A
#
# COMPACT_ATOMS: atom_id res chain seq x y z
N MET A 1 19.95 -8.53 11.84
CA MET A 1 20.50 -7.41 11.02
C MET A 1 19.77 -7.25 9.70
N LYS A 2 19.59 -8.32 8.90
CA LYS A 2 18.82 -8.30 7.64
C LYS A 2 17.46 -7.59 7.78
N GLU A 3 16.67 -7.96 8.80
CA GLU A 3 15.37 -7.31 9.08
C GLU A 3 15.48 -5.81 9.34
N LYS A 4 16.48 -5.37 10.12
CA LYS A 4 16.72 -3.94 10.41
C LYS A 4 17.06 -3.15 9.14
N ILE A 5 17.83 -3.75 8.24
CA ILE A 5 18.12 -3.15 6.92
C ILE A 5 16.84 -3.05 6.10
N LEU A 6 16.01 -4.10 6.13
CA LEU A 6 14.75 -4.13 5.39
C LEU A 6 13.73 -3.12 5.94
N ASP A 7 13.69 -2.90 7.26
CA ASP A 7 12.83 -1.87 7.90
C ASP A 7 13.20 -0.46 7.43
N VAL A 8 14.51 -0.18 7.40
CA VAL A 8 15.05 1.09 6.88
C VAL A 8 14.80 1.22 5.39
N ALA A 9 15.01 0.16 4.61
CA ALA A 9 14.74 0.15 3.18
C ALA A 9 13.27 0.43 2.90
N GLU A 10 12.34 -0.22 3.61
CA GLU A 10 10.91 -0.02 3.49
C GLU A 10 10.54 1.45 3.72
N LYS A 11 11.01 2.04 4.83
CA LYS A 11 10.76 3.45 5.15
C LYS A 11 11.30 4.39 4.06
N LEU A 12 12.55 4.19 3.63
CA LEU A 12 13.18 5.04 2.61
C LEU A 12 12.51 4.90 1.24
N VAL A 13 12.10 3.68 0.87
CA VAL A 13 11.38 3.42 -0.39
C VAL A 13 9.98 4.03 -0.34
N GLN A 14 9.24 3.89 0.76
CA GLN A 14 7.92 4.53 0.90
C GLN A 14 8.02 6.06 0.83
N ASP A 15 9.05 6.65 1.43
CA ASP A 15 9.27 8.09 1.43
C ASP A 15 9.68 8.61 0.04
N ARG A 16 10.71 8.01 -0.58
CA ARG A 16 11.44 8.58 -1.73
C ARG A 16 11.22 7.84 -3.05
N GLY A 17 10.60 6.67 -3.01
CA GLY A 17 10.51 5.72 -4.13
C GLY A 17 11.76 4.85 -4.26
N LEU A 18 11.61 3.69 -4.90
CA LEU A 18 12.67 2.68 -5.00
C LEU A 18 13.96 3.25 -5.61
N ASN A 19 13.86 4.01 -6.70
CA ASN A 19 15.02 4.47 -7.46
C ASN A 19 15.90 5.49 -6.73
N ALA A 20 15.34 6.27 -5.82
CA ALA A 20 16.07 7.22 -5.01
C ALA A 20 16.86 6.59 -3.84
N VAL A 21 16.62 5.31 -3.51
CA VAL A 21 17.32 4.63 -2.41
C VAL A 21 18.60 3.94 -2.91
N SER A 22 19.74 4.30 -2.32
CA SER A 22 21.03 3.67 -2.56
C SER A 22 21.47 2.77 -1.40
N PHE A 23 22.41 1.87 -1.67
CA PHE A 23 23.05 1.06 -0.62
C PHE A 23 23.82 1.89 0.40
N GLN A 24 24.29 3.08 0.00
CA GLN A 24 24.93 4.00 0.92
C GLN A 24 23.90 4.61 1.88
N ASP A 25 22.70 4.94 1.40
CA ASP A 25 21.61 5.42 2.26
C ASP A 25 21.22 4.38 3.30
N LEU A 26 21.08 3.12 2.87
CA LEU A 26 20.80 2.00 3.78
C LEU A 26 21.90 1.88 4.84
N ALA A 27 23.17 1.87 4.42
CA ALA A 27 24.33 1.76 5.29
C ALA A 27 24.37 2.89 6.33
N ASN A 28 24.20 4.14 5.89
CA ASN A 28 24.16 5.30 6.76
C ASN A 28 23.04 5.19 7.80
N ALA A 29 21.84 4.79 7.37
CA ALA A 29 20.68 4.72 8.24
C ALA A 29 20.73 3.58 9.28
N VAL A 30 21.43 2.47 8.99
CA VAL A 30 21.64 1.38 9.98
C VAL A 30 22.97 1.48 10.74
N GLY A 31 23.82 2.46 10.43
CA GLY A 31 25.14 2.64 11.05
C GLY A 31 26.18 1.61 10.62
N LEU A 32 26.11 1.13 9.38
CA LEU A 32 27.04 0.15 8.81
C LEU A 32 27.88 0.76 7.68
N ARG A 33 28.93 0.04 7.27
CA ARG A 33 29.65 0.34 6.02
C ARG A 33 28.84 -0.20 4.84
N LYS A 34 28.93 0.46 3.68
CA LYS A 34 28.26 0.02 2.43
C LYS A 34 28.56 -1.43 2.07
N ALA A 35 29.82 -1.86 2.23
CA ALA A 35 30.23 -3.25 1.99
C ALA A 35 29.45 -4.27 2.85
N SER A 36 29.07 -3.91 4.08
CA SER A 36 28.28 -4.78 4.96
C SER A 36 26.85 -4.98 4.45
N ILE A 37 26.28 -4.02 3.72
CA ILE A 37 24.93 -4.15 3.14
C ILE A 37 24.91 -5.22 2.05
N PHE A 38 25.96 -5.29 1.21
CA PHE A 38 26.10 -6.30 0.16
C PHE A 38 26.14 -7.74 0.67
N HIS A 39 26.54 -7.94 1.93
CA HIS A 39 26.48 -9.27 2.56
C HIS A 39 25.04 -9.75 2.80
N TYR A 40 24.10 -8.83 3.05
CA TYR A 40 22.69 -9.17 3.32
C TYR A 40 21.81 -9.10 2.09
N PHE A 41 22.09 -8.15 1.20
CA PHE A 41 21.37 -7.95 -0.06
C PHE A 41 22.39 -7.77 -1.18
N PRO A 42 22.55 -8.73 -2.10
CA PRO A 42 23.60 -8.66 -3.12
C PRO A 42 23.38 -7.52 -4.13
N ASN A 43 22.14 -7.09 -4.33
CA ASN A 43 21.76 -6.04 -5.27
C ASN A 43 20.43 -5.39 -4.87
N LYS A 44 20.04 -4.35 -5.61
CA LYS A 44 18.80 -3.60 -5.37
C LYS A 44 17.53 -4.40 -5.66
N GLU A 45 17.60 -5.34 -6.61
CA GLU A 45 16.52 -6.29 -6.88
C GLU A 45 16.20 -7.13 -5.65
N ALA A 46 17.22 -7.68 -4.97
CA ALA A 46 17.02 -8.48 -3.77
C ALA A 46 16.35 -7.68 -2.64
N VAL A 47 16.63 -6.38 -2.54
CA VAL A 47 15.92 -5.48 -1.62
C VAL A 47 14.46 -5.31 -2.05
N ALA A 48 14.21 -5.02 -3.34
CA ALA A 48 12.86 -4.81 -3.86
C ALA A 48 11.98 -6.06 -3.68
N ARG A 49 12.47 -7.25 -4.03
CA ARG A 49 11.73 -8.51 -3.87
C ARG A 49 11.43 -8.82 -2.41
N ALA A 50 12.39 -8.61 -1.51
CA ALA A 50 12.17 -8.76 -0.07
C ALA A 50 11.11 -7.76 0.47
N LEU A 51 11.06 -6.53 -0.07
CA LEU A 51 10.02 -5.56 0.26
C LEU A 51 8.64 -5.97 -0.29
N ILE A 52 8.58 -6.55 -1.49
CA ILE A 52 7.33 -7.06 -2.08
C ILE A 52 6.76 -8.19 -1.22
N GLU A 53 7.60 -9.18 -0.89
CA GLU A 53 7.23 -10.30 0.00
C GLU A 53 6.76 -9.81 1.37
N ARG A 54 7.49 -8.85 1.96
CA ARG A 54 7.08 -8.22 3.21
C ARG A 54 5.77 -7.45 3.08
N CYS A 55 5.54 -6.78 1.96
CA CYS A 55 4.30 -6.04 1.72
C CYS A 55 3.07 -6.96 1.82
N GLY A 56 3.13 -8.11 1.14
CA GLY A 56 2.07 -9.12 1.17
C GLY A 56 1.85 -9.74 2.54
N SER A 57 2.93 -10.11 3.23
CA SER A 57 2.86 -10.74 4.56
C SER A 57 2.39 -9.80 5.68
N LYS A 58 2.71 -8.51 5.60
CA LYS A 58 2.34 -7.53 6.64
C LYS A 58 0.94 -6.93 6.45
N HIS A 59 0.62 -6.45 5.25
CA HIS A 59 -0.66 -5.76 5.01
C HIS A 59 -1.79 -6.73 4.68
N GLY A 60 -1.48 -7.94 4.20
CA GLY A 60 -2.48 -8.98 3.96
C GLY A 60 -3.33 -9.30 5.18
N PRO A 61 -2.75 -9.58 6.36
CA PRO A 61 -3.47 -9.79 7.61
C PRO A 61 -4.23 -8.56 8.12
N GLU A 62 -3.65 -7.36 7.98
CA GLU A 62 -4.30 -6.11 8.42
C GLU A 62 -5.58 -5.84 7.62
N TYR A 63 -5.53 -6.02 6.28
CA TYR A 63 -6.72 -5.94 5.44
C TYR A 63 -7.71 -7.07 5.74
N ALA A 64 -7.22 -8.31 5.93
CA ALA A 64 -8.09 -9.45 6.25
C ALA A 64 -8.88 -9.21 7.54
N ALA A 65 -8.25 -8.69 8.60
CA ALA A 65 -8.94 -8.39 9.85
C ALA A 65 -10.10 -7.39 9.69
N VAL A 66 -9.95 -6.38 8.81
CA VAL A 66 -11.05 -5.45 8.50
C VAL A 66 -12.13 -6.15 7.67
N VAL A 67 -11.74 -6.91 6.65
CA VAL A 67 -12.65 -7.65 5.76
C VAL A 67 -13.48 -8.69 6.53
N GLU A 68 -12.89 -9.35 7.52
CA GLU A 68 -13.52 -10.40 8.32
C GLU A 68 -14.35 -9.88 9.51
N SER A 69 -14.31 -8.58 9.79
CA SER A 69 -15.08 -8.00 10.90
C SER A 69 -16.59 -7.98 10.64
N ASP A 70 -17.41 -7.93 11.68
CA ASP A 70 -18.89 -7.99 11.58
C ASP A 70 -19.57 -6.63 11.27
N VAL A 71 -18.82 -5.62 10.85
CA VAL A 71 -19.39 -4.30 10.54
C VAL A 71 -19.87 -4.19 9.10
N PRO A 72 -20.85 -3.29 8.80
CA PRO A 72 -21.33 -3.07 7.44
C PRO A 72 -20.23 -2.63 6.47
N ALA A 73 -20.42 -2.90 5.18
CA ALA A 73 -19.42 -2.60 4.15
C ALA A 73 -18.93 -1.13 4.12
N PRO A 74 -19.78 -0.08 4.27
CA PRO A 74 -19.30 1.30 4.33
C PRO A 74 -18.27 1.54 5.45
N GLU A 75 -18.50 0.95 6.62
CA GLU A 75 -17.60 1.08 7.77
C GLU A 75 -16.28 0.33 7.54
N LYS A 76 -16.31 -0.83 6.87
CA LYS A 76 -15.08 -1.52 6.43
C LYS A 76 -14.27 -0.67 5.47
N LEU A 77 -14.91 0.01 4.50
CA LEU A 77 -14.21 0.92 3.59
C LEU A 77 -13.55 2.09 4.34
N ARG A 78 -14.23 2.66 5.35
CA ARG A 78 -13.65 3.71 6.20
C ARG A 78 -12.43 3.23 6.98
N ARG A 79 -12.50 2.02 7.56
CA ARG A 79 -11.36 1.39 8.26
C ARG A 79 -10.19 1.11 7.32
N LEU A 80 -10.46 0.61 6.11
CA LEU A 80 -9.43 0.42 5.08
C LEU A 80 -8.80 1.75 4.68
N ALA A 81 -9.59 2.82 4.49
CA ALA A 81 -9.05 4.17 4.25
C ALA A 81 -8.17 4.65 5.43
N GLY A 82 -8.57 4.35 6.67
CA GLY A 82 -7.81 4.65 7.88
C GLY A 82 -6.41 4.01 7.91
N ILE A 83 -6.23 2.81 7.36
CA ILE A 83 -4.90 2.19 7.24
C ILE A 83 -3.98 3.03 6.36
N PHE A 84 -4.50 3.53 5.22
CA PHE A 84 -3.74 4.38 4.31
C PHE A 84 -3.45 5.76 4.90
N GLU A 85 -4.40 6.35 5.63
CA GLU A 85 -4.19 7.60 6.35
C GLU A 85 -3.11 7.46 7.43
N ASN A 86 -3.19 6.39 8.22
CA ASN A 86 -2.20 6.13 9.26
C ASN A 86 -0.81 5.92 8.66
N GLY A 87 -0.72 5.19 7.55
CA GLY A 87 0.53 5.06 6.80
C GLY A 87 1.08 6.43 6.38
N LEU A 88 0.24 7.27 5.78
CA LEU A 88 0.61 8.63 5.36
C LEU A 88 1.12 9.49 6.53
N ARG A 89 0.38 9.55 7.65
CA ARG A 89 0.77 10.33 8.85
C ARG A 89 2.11 9.90 9.45
N ASN A 90 2.47 8.64 9.28
CA ASN A 90 3.74 8.09 9.76
C ASN A 90 4.87 8.15 8.72
N HIS A 91 4.69 8.89 7.61
CA HIS A 91 5.62 8.94 6.47
C HIS A 91 5.88 7.55 5.85
N ARG A 92 4.85 6.72 5.83
CA ARG A 92 4.84 5.36 5.26
C ARG A 92 3.66 5.19 4.29
N PRO A 93 3.60 5.95 3.19
CA PRO A 93 2.57 5.76 2.17
C PRO A 93 2.64 4.33 1.58
N CYS A 94 1.62 3.95 0.81
CA CYS A 94 1.46 2.59 0.30
C CYS A 94 2.74 2.08 -0.40
N LEU A 95 3.29 0.98 0.11
CA LEU A 95 4.53 0.39 -0.41
C LEU A 95 4.37 -0.11 -1.86
N LEU A 96 3.19 -0.63 -2.22
CA LEU A 96 2.87 -1.02 -3.60
C LEU A 96 2.97 0.17 -4.56
N ALA A 97 2.46 1.34 -4.16
CA ALA A 97 2.57 2.55 -4.97
C ALA A 97 4.03 3.02 -5.11
N ALA A 98 4.80 2.98 -4.01
CA ALA A 98 6.19 3.40 -3.99
C ALA A 98 7.14 2.47 -4.79
N LEU A 99 6.86 1.16 -4.80
CA LEU A 99 7.57 0.20 -5.65
C LEU A 99 7.10 0.32 -7.11
N GLY A 100 5.80 0.51 -7.33
CA GLY A 100 5.20 0.66 -8.66
C GLY A 100 5.70 1.89 -9.42
N SER A 101 6.07 2.98 -8.74
CA SER A 101 6.67 4.14 -9.40
C SER A 101 8.04 3.85 -10.04
N GLY A 102 8.71 2.77 -9.64
CA GLY A 102 9.98 2.29 -10.18
C GLY A 102 9.84 1.06 -11.08
N ILE A 103 8.63 0.67 -11.48
CA ILE A 103 8.35 -0.61 -12.15
C ILE A 103 9.22 -0.87 -13.38
N ASN A 104 9.51 0.17 -14.18
CA ASN A 104 10.32 0.07 -15.40
C ASN A 104 11.82 -0.21 -15.16
N THR A 105 12.26 -0.17 -13.90
CA THR A 105 13.64 -0.45 -13.49
C THR A 105 13.78 -1.79 -12.78
N LEU A 106 12.66 -2.50 -12.58
CA LEU A 106 12.62 -3.83 -11.98
C LEU A 106 12.77 -4.92 -13.05
N PRO A 107 13.40 -6.04 -12.72
CA PRO A 107 13.38 -7.23 -13.58
C PRO A 107 11.99 -7.84 -13.62
N GLU A 108 11.71 -8.58 -14.68
CA GLU A 108 10.38 -9.15 -14.97
C GLU A 108 9.80 -9.97 -13.80
N VAL A 109 10.63 -10.78 -13.13
CA VAL A 109 10.21 -11.55 -11.95
C VAL A 109 9.68 -10.66 -10.83
N ALA A 110 10.34 -9.54 -10.54
CA ALA A 110 9.90 -8.62 -9.49
C ALA A 110 8.63 -7.85 -9.89
N VAL A 111 8.46 -7.55 -11.19
CA VAL A 111 7.23 -6.97 -11.73
C VAL A 111 6.05 -7.93 -11.56
N GLN A 112 6.27 -9.22 -11.84
CA GLN A 112 5.25 -10.26 -11.65
C GLN A 112 4.85 -10.40 -10.17
N GLU A 113 5.83 -10.52 -9.26
CA GLU A 113 5.59 -10.59 -7.81
C GLU A 113 4.85 -9.36 -7.28
N LEU A 114 5.22 -8.16 -7.74
CA LEU A 114 4.55 -6.91 -7.37
C LEU A 114 3.10 -6.91 -7.87
N GLY A 115 2.86 -7.36 -9.10
CA GLY A 115 1.54 -7.47 -9.69
C GLY A 115 0.64 -8.48 -8.97
N GLU A 116 1.18 -9.62 -8.56
CA GLU A 116 0.47 -10.61 -7.75
C GLU A 116 0.07 -10.04 -6.38
N THR A 117 1.01 -9.35 -5.73
CA THR A 117 0.77 -8.71 -4.44
C THR A 117 -0.32 -7.64 -4.55
N ALA A 118 -0.28 -6.81 -5.61
CA ALA A 118 -1.30 -5.80 -5.88
C ALA A 118 -2.68 -6.42 -6.16
N ARG A 119 -2.75 -7.46 -7.00
CA ARG A 119 -4.00 -8.19 -7.26
C ARG A 119 -4.58 -8.79 -5.99
N GLY A 120 -3.75 -9.39 -5.14
CA GLY A 120 -4.18 -9.95 -3.86
C GLY A 120 -4.69 -8.89 -2.87
N ALA A 121 -4.10 -7.68 -2.87
CA ALA A 121 -4.59 -6.56 -2.07
C ALA A 121 -5.97 -6.10 -2.56
N VAL A 122 -6.12 -5.87 -3.87
CA VAL A 122 -7.38 -5.43 -4.48
C VAL A 122 -8.49 -6.49 -4.32
N ALA A 123 -8.16 -7.77 -4.43
CA ALA A 123 -9.13 -8.85 -4.25
C ALA A 123 -9.78 -8.83 -2.84
N ARG A 124 -9.02 -8.46 -1.81
CA ARG A 124 -9.57 -8.29 -0.44
C ARG A 124 -10.57 -7.13 -0.37
N PHE A 125 -10.28 -6.02 -1.04
CA PHE A 125 -11.19 -4.88 -1.12
C PHE A 125 -12.46 -5.26 -1.87
N ALA A 126 -12.36 -6.07 -2.93
CA ALA A 126 -13.50 -6.55 -3.70
C ALA A 126 -14.49 -7.37 -2.85
N LEU A 127 -14.02 -8.07 -1.82
CA LEU A 127 -14.90 -8.77 -0.86
C LEU A 127 -15.80 -7.79 -0.09
N VAL A 128 -15.30 -6.61 0.27
CA VAL A 128 -16.11 -5.56 0.93
C VAL A 128 -17.15 -4.98 -0.02
N PHE A 129 -16.78 -4.73 -1.28
CA PHE A 129 -17.73 -4.27 -2.29
C PHE A 129 -18.80 -5.32 -2.60
N GLN A 130 -18.43 -6.61 -2.63
CA GLN A 130 -19.38 -7.71 -2.79
C GLN A 130 -20.34 -7.77 -1.59
N GLN A 131 -19.82 -7.73 -0.36
CA GLN A 131 -20.63 -7.67 0.85
C GLN A 131 -21.62 -6.50 0.80
N GLY A 132 -21.16 -5.29 0.46
CA GLY A 132 -22.04 -4.12 0.46
C GLY A 132 -23.14 -4.17 -0.60
N ARG A 133 -22.88 -4.84 -1.73
CA ARG A 133 -23.91 -5.14 -2.72
C ARG A 133 -24.94 -6.13 -2.19
N ASP A 134 -24.48 -7.20 -1.55
CA ASP A 134 -25.34 -8.27 -1.03
C ASP A 134 -26.20 -7.80 0.15
N GLU A 135 -25.65 -6.93 1.00
CA GLU A 135 -26.34 -6.28 2.12
C GLU A 135 -27.24 -5.11 1.67
N GLY A 136 -27.11 -4.64 0.42
CA GLY A 136 -27.80 -3.44 -0.04
C GLY A 136 -27.31 -2.16 0.64
N THR A 137 -26.08 -2.14 1.18
CA THR A 137 -25.47 -0.98 1.84
C THR A 137 -24.60 -0.14 0.91
N LEU A 138 -24.23 -0.67 -0.27
CA LEU A 138 -23.46 0.03 -1.29
C LEU A 138 -24.15 -0.04 -2.66
N GLN A 139 -24.15 1.08 -3.40
CA GLN A 139 -24.58 1.19 -4.79
C GLN A 139 -23.42 1.68 -5.68
N PHE A 140 -22.98 0.85 -6.62
CA PHE A 140 -21.90 1.16 -7.56
C PHE A 140 -22.07 0.41 -8.88
N SER A 141 -21.47 0.95 -9.94
CA SER A 141 -21.50 0.36 -11.28
C SER A 141 -20.44 -0.72 -11.47
N GLY A 142 -20.69 -1.68 -12.36
CA GLY A 142 -19.73 -2.71 -12.75
C GLY A 142 -19.63 -3.88 -11.78
N VAL A 143 -18.51 -4.60 -11.79
CA VAL A 143 -18.25 -5.72 -10.87
C VAL A 143 -17.48 -5.25 -9.63
N PRO A 144 -17.59 -5.95 -8.48
CA PRO A 144 -16.92 -5.55 -7.24
C PRO A 144 -15.41 -5.37 -7.37
N LEU A 145 -14.76 -6.16 -8.23
CA LEU A 145 -13.32 -6.07 -8.47
C LEU A 145 -12.92 -4.73 -9.12
N ASP A 146 -13.71 -4.22 -10.06
CA ASP A 146 -13.42 -2.95 -10.74
C ASP A 146 -13.65 -1.77 -9.78
N ALA A 147 -14.73 -1.81 -9.00
CA ALA A 147 -15.02 -0.81 -7.98
C ALA A 147 -13.93 -0.78 -6.90
N ALA A 148 -13.50 -1.95 -6.43
CA ALA A 148 -12.38 -2.08 -5.50
C ALA A 148 -11.06 -1.57 -6.07
N THR A 149 -10.78 -1.86 -7.35
CA THR A 149 -9.59 -1.33 -8.04
C THR A 149 -9.62 0.20 -8.07
N GLY A 150 -10.76 0.80 -8.41
CA GLY A 150 -10.95 2.25 -8.41
C GLY A 150 -10.73 2.87 -7.03
N PHE A 151 -11.34 2.29 -5.99
CA PHE A 151 -11.18 2.78 -4.62
C PHE A 151 -9.74 2.64 -4.11
N PHE A 152 -9.09 1.51 -4.37
CA PHE A 152 -7.69 1.28 -4.01
C PHE A 152 -6.74 2.28 -4.69
N ALA A 153 -6.93 2.50 -6.00
CA ALA A 153 -6.18 3.50 -6.77
C ALA A 153 -6.42 4.93 -6.24
N MET A 154 -7.67 5.25 -5.87
CA MET A 154 -8.01 6.53 -5.27
C MET A 154 -7.26 6.76 -3.95
N LEU A 155 -7.23 5.77 -3.04
CA LEU A 155 -6.51 5.90 -1.77
C LEU A 155 -5.01 6.15 -2.00
N GLN A 156 -4.39 5.46 -2.95
CA GLN A 156 -2.98 5.69 -3.31
C GLN A 156 -2.78 7.09 -3.90
N GLY A 157 -3.65 7.53 -4.81
CA GLY A 157 -3.62 8.87 -5.41
C GLY A 157 -3.79 9.98 -4.37
N LEU A 158 -4.69 9.79 -3.40
CA LEU A 158 -4.87 10.72 -2.29
C LEU A 158 -3.59 10.87 -1.46
N GLN A 159 -2.87 9.78 -1.14
CA GLN A 159 -1.59 9.87 -0.42
C GLN A 159 -0.55 10.71 -1.18
N VAL A 160 -0.56 10.68 -2.52
CA VAL A 160 0.33 11.50 -3.35
C VAL A 160 -0.10 12.97 -3.31
N LEU A 161 -1.39 13.25 -3.54
CA LEU A 161 -1.93 14.61 -3.62
C LEU A 161 -1.78 15.36 -2.30
N VAL A 162 -2.20 14.77 -1.19
CA VAL A 162 -2.18 15.46 0.12
C VAL A 162 -0.77 15.60 0.68
N ARG A 163 0.15 14.70 0.32
CA ARG A 163 1.57 14.85 0.66
C ARG A 163 2.19 16.03 -0.09
N ALA A 164 1.78 16.26 -1.33
CA ALA A 164 2.25 17.41 -2.11
C ALA A 164 1.71 18.75 -1.58
N SER A 165 0.47 18.78 -1.05
CA SER A 165 -0.10 19.97 -0.44
C SER A 165 0.38 20.22 0.99
N GLY A 166 0.89 19.19 1.69
CA GLY A 166 1.25 19.25 3.10
C GLY A 166 0.04 19.19 4.06
N ASP A 167 -1.18 19.21 3.53
CA ASP A 167 -2.42 19.13 4.30
C ASP A 167 -3.00 17.71 4.24
N THR A 168 -2.59 16.88 5.20
CA THR A 168 -3.07 15.49 5.31
C THR A 168 -4.53 15.38 5.76
N SER A 169 -5.15 16.46 6.26
CA SER A 169 -6.54 16.42 6.74
C SER A 169 -7.56 16.15 5.63
N ALA A 170 -7.21 16.52 4.40
CA ALA A 170 -8.03 16.26 3.21
C ALA A 170 -8.16 14.77 2.87
N PHE A 171 -7.28 13.89 3.38
CA PHE A 171 -7.28 12.47 3.01
C PHE A 171 -8.59 11.77 3.39
N LEU A 172 -8.95 11.78 4.68
CA LEU A 172 -10.17 11.12 5.15
C LEU A 172 -11.42 11.84 4.66
N SER A 173 -11.37 13.17 4.52
CA SER A 173 -12.49 13.92 3.96
C SER A 173 -12.83 13.45 2.54
N ALA A 174 -11.83 13.30 1.66
CA ALA A 174 -12.04 12.83 0.30
C ALA A 174 -12.44 11.35 0.24
N ALA A 175 -11.81 10.50 1.06
CA ALA A 175 -12.16 9.08 1.14
C ALA A 175 -13.60 8.88 1.63
N ASN A 176 -14.02 9.60 2.67
CA ASN A 176 -15.39 9.55 3.19
C ASN A 176 -16.39 10.09 2.18
N ALA A 177 -16.10 11.20 1.50
CA ALA A 177 -16.98 11.73 0.46
C ALA A 177 -17.22 10.71 -0.67
N TYR A 178 -16.19 9.97 -1.08
CA TYR A 178 -16.35 8.86 -2.02
C TYR A 178 -17.23 7.75 -1.44
N ILE A 179 -16.94 7.29 -0.22
CA ILE A 179 -17.70 6.21 0.44
C ILE A 179 -19.17 6.59 0.59
N ASP A 180 -19.46 7.81 1.03
CA ASP A 180 -20.82 8.31 1.22
C ASP A 180 -21.55 8.42 -0.13
N SER A 181 -20.86 8.77 -1.22
CA SER A 181 -21.45 8.84 -2.56
C SER A 181 -21.91 7.49 -3.13
N ILE A 182 -21.36 6.39 -2.62
CA ILE A 182 -21.73 5.02 -3.02
C ILE A 182 -22.48 4.28 -1.90
N SER A 183 -22.72 4.90 -0.74
CA SER A 183 -23.43 4.27 0.36
C SER A 183 -24.93 4.50 0.24
N LEU A 184 -25.71 3.46 0.56
CA LEU A 184 -27.16 3.56 0.69
C LEU A 184 -27.47 3.82 2.17
N THR A 185 -28.16 4.93 2.44
CA THR A 185 -28.69 5.29 3.78
C THR A 185 -29.73 4.29 4.27
#